data_AF-V5YNJ2-F1
#
_entry.id   AF-V5YNJ2-F1
#
_cell.length_a   1.000
_cell.length_b   1.000
_cell.length_c   1.000
_cell.angle_alpha   90.00
_cell.angle_beta   90.00
_cell.angle_gamma   90.00
#
_symmetry.space_group_name_H-M   'P 1'
#
loop_
_entity.id
_entity.type
_entity.pdbx_description
1 polymer ?
#
loop_
_entity_poly.entity_id
_entity_poly.type
_entity_poly.pdbx_seq_one_letter_code
_entity_poly.pdbx_strand_id
1 'polypeptide(L)'
;MVSPETVKLSPGEKVLVDSIIEHVYPNPAAGSALPVERSELRAAKGMARKGLVTLAVDDGKVEMTFTKLGAEVYNIQLQAQAARSEKPHDRDQQQSVQP
;
A
#
# COMPACT_ATOMS: atom_id res chain seq x y z
N MET A 1 6.04 21.43 0.33
CA MET A 1 5.56 20.20 1.00
C MET A 1 5.07 19.25 -0.08
N VAL A 2 5.43 17.96 -0.02
CA VAL A 2 4.95 16.96 -0.99
C VAL A 2 3.58 16.48 -0.51
N SER A 3 2.54 16.61 -1.35
CA SER A 3 1.21 16.13 -1.02
C SER A 3 1.11 14.61 -1.22
N PRO A 4 0.53 13.86 -0.27
CA PRO A 4 0.51 12.39 -0.32
C PRO A 4 -0.19 11.84 -1.57
N GLU A 5 -1.22 12.52 -2.09
CA GLU A 5 -1.92 12.15 -3.32
C GLU A 5 -1.07 12.24 -4.60
N THR A 6 0.02 13.00 -4.57
CA THR A 6 0.91 13.19 -5.73
C THR A 6 2.04 12.16 -5.80
N VAL A 7 2.19 11.36 -4.75
CA VAL A 7 3.24 10.34 -4.66
C VAL A 7 2.89 9.16 -5.57
N LYS A 8 3.65 9.01 -6.66
CA LYS A 8 3.49 7.88 -7.58
C LYS A 8 4.26 6.67 -7.06
N LEU A 9 3.56 5.56 -6.81
CA LEU A 9 4.15 4.27 -6.52
C LEU A 9 4.47 3.53 -7.83
N SER A 10 5.65 2.90 -7.88
CA SER A 10 6.00 1.93 -8.91
C SER A 10 5.23 0.63 -8.68
N PRO A 11 5.14 -0.25 -9.70
CA PRO A 11 4.44 -1.53 -9.55
C PRO A 11 4.92 -2.35 -8.35
N GLY A 12 6.23 -2.43 -8.10
CA GLY A 12 6.77 -3.19 -6.97
C GLY A 12 6.47 -2.57 -5.61
N GLU A 13 6.45 -1.25 -5.50
CA GLU A 13 6.07 -0.57 -4.24
C GLU A 13 4.57 -0.71 -3.98
N LYS A 14 3.76 -0.69 -5.04
CA LYS A 14 2.34 -0.94 -4.92
C LYS A 14 2.05 -2.36 -4.44
N VAL A 15 2.69 -3.37 -5.03
CA VAL A 15 2.56 -4.77 -4.58
C VAL A 15 2.97 -4.93 -3.11
N LEU A 16 4.03 -4.24 -2.67
CA LEU A 16 4.43 -4.26 -1.27
C LEU A 16 3.37 -3.63 -0.36
N VAL A 17 2.82 -2.47 -0.73
CA VAL A 17 1.72 -1.84 0.02
C VAL A 17 0.50 -2.76 0.04
N ASP A 18 0.10 -3.32 -1.11
CA ASP A 18 -1.05 -4.22 -1.23
C ASP A 18 -0.85 -5.50 -0.37
N SER A 19 0.38 -6.03 -0.28
CA SER A 19 0.71 -7.17 0.60
C SER A 19 0.55 -6.81 2.08
N ILE A 20 1.05 -5.65 2.51
CA ILE A 20 0.93 -5.16 3.90
C ILE A 20 -0.54 -4.98 4.27
N ILE A 21 -1.32 -4.40 3.35
CA ILE A 21 -2.78 -4.29 3.43
C ILE A 21 -3.37 -5.70 3.65
N GLU A 22 -3.18 -6.63 2.73
CA GLU A 22 -3.85 -7.94 2.78
C GLU A 22 -3.48 -8.79 4.01
N HIS A 23 -2.23 -8.69 4.50
CA HIS A 23 -1.71 -9.63 5.50
C HIS A 23 -1.57 -9.06 6.91
N VAL A 24 -1.73 -7.75 7.15
CA VAL A 24 -1.32 -7.10 8.42
C VAL A 24 -2.41 -6.22 9.09
N TYR A 25 -3.67 -6.19 8.64
CA TYR A 25 -4.59 -5.13 9.10
C TYR A 25 -4.85 -5.01 10.63
N PRO A 26 -4.97 -3.79 11.22
CA PRO A 26 -4.92 -2.48 10.55
C PRO A 26 -3.95 -1.44 11.13
N ASN A 27 -3.35 -0.70 10.19
CA ASN A 27 -2.77 0.63 10.34
C ASN A 27 -1.32 0.64 10.83
N PRO A 28 -0.34 0.53 9.90
CA PRO A 28 1.02 0.95 10.20
C PRO A 28 1.00 2.46 10.47
N ALA A 29 0.74 2.83 11.73
CA ALA A 29 0.83 4.18 12.19
C ALA A 29 2.25 4.70 11.93
N ALA A 30 2.41 6.00 11.78
CA ALA A 30 3.75 6.58 11.74
C ALA A 30 4.56 6.08 12.95
N GLY A 31 5.73 5.50 12.71
CA GLY A 31 6.56 4.86 13.73
C GLY A 31 6.38 3.35 13.88
N SER A 32 5.43 2.71 13.19
CA SER A 32 5.33 1.25 13.18
C SER A 32 6.44 0.63 12.33
N ALA A 33 7.19 -0.31 12.91
CA ALA A 33 8.18 -1.10 12.19
C ALA A 33 7.55 -2.40 11.67
N LEU A 34 7.90 -2.78 10.44
CA LEU A 34 7.56 -4.05 9.82
C LEU A 34 8.83 -4.73 9.32
N PRO A 35 8.97 -6.05 9.49
CA PRO A 35 10.06 -6.79 8.87
C PRO A 35 9.94 -6.69 7.34
N VAL A 36 11.09 -6.63 6.67
CA VAL A 36 11.20 -6.57 5.21
C VAL A 36 11.85 -7.85 4.70
N GLU A 37 11.14 -8.59 3.88
CA GLU A 37 11.68 -9.78 3.26
C GLU A 37 12.68 -9.43 2.15
N ARG A 38 13.58 -10.38 1.84
CA ARG A 38 14.63 -10.15 0.83
C ARG A 38 14.07 -9.81 -0.55
N SER A 39 12.94 -10.39 -0.91
CA SER A 39 12.19 -10.12 -2.15
C SER A 39 11.60 -8.69 -2.18
N GLU A 40 11.29 -8.13 -1.02
CA GLU A 40 10.64 -6.83 -0.84
C GLU A 40 11.64 -5.68 -0.74
N LEU A 41 12.91 -5.98 -0.46
CA LEU A 41 13.96 -5.01 -0.20
C LEU A 41 14.11 -3.95 -1.30
N ARG A 42 13.89 -4.32 -2.57
CA ARG A 42 13.94 -3.37 -3.69
C ARG A 42 12.81 -2.33 -3.60
N ALA A 43 11.59 -2.79 -3.31
CA ALA A 43 10.42 -1.94 -3.15
C ALA A 43 10.54 -1.07 -1.89
N ALA A 44 10.95 -1.66 -0.76
CA ALA A 44 11.17 -0.94 0.49
C ALA A 44 12.22 0.17 0.34
N LYS A 45 13.32 -0.07 -0.39
CA LYS A 45 14.30 0.96 -0.75
C LYS A 45 13.72 2.07 -1.62
N GLY A 46 12.80 1.75 -2.54
CA GLY A 46 12.07 2.72 -3.35
C GLY A 46 11.21 3.64 -2.47
N MET A 47 10.43 3.06 -1.57
CA MET A 47 9.61 3.79 -0.59
C MET A 47 10.47 4.68 0.31
N ALA A 48 11.64 4.20 0.73
CA ALA A 48 12.56 4.98 1.56
C ALA A 48 13.12 6.22 0.83
N ARG A 49 13.48 6.08 -0.46
CA ARG A 49 13.91 7.22 -1.30
C ARG A 49 12.83 8.28 -1.47
N LYS A 50 11.56 7.89 -1.34
CA LYS A 50 10.40 8.78 -1.41
C LYS A 50 10.01 9.36 -0.04
N GLY A 51 10.74 9.01 1.02
CA GLY A 51 10.46 9.46 2.39
C GLY A 51 9.20 8.83 3.00
N LEU A 52 8.71 7.71 2.45
CA LEU A 52 7.52 7.02 2.97
C LEU A 52 7.87 6.11 4.14
N VAL A 53 9.08 5.55 4.13
CA VAL A 53 9.58 4.70 5.21
C VAL A 53 11.03 5.04 5.52
N THR A 54 11.49 4.68 6.71
CA THR A 54 12.91 4.57 7.04
C THR A 54 13.28 3.09 7.11
N LEU A 55 14.48 2.74 6.64
CA LEU A 55 14.98 1.37 6.76
C LEU A 55 16.05 1.31 7.85
N ALA A 56 15.94 0.30 8.71
CA ALA A 56 16.95 -0.03 9.70
C ALA A 56 17.32 -1.51 9.58
N VAL A 57 18.50 -1.86 10.10
CA VAL A 57 18.87 -3.26 10.30
C VAL A 57 18.78 -3.52 11.80
N ASP A 58 17.92 -4.46 12.21
CA ASP A 58 17.81 -4.92 13.59
C ASP A 58 18.05 -6.44 13.62
N ASP A 59 18.97 -6.88 14.49
CA ASP A 59 19.41 -8.28 14.62
C ASP A 59 19.66 -9.00 13.28
N GLY A 60 20.29 -8.30 12.33
CA GLY A 60 20.61 -8.83 10.99
C GLY A 60 19.41 -8.91 10.02
N LYS A 61 18.22 -8.49 10.44
CA LYS A 61 17.02 -8.37 9.60
C LYS A 61 16.78 -6.91 9.22
N VAL A 62 16.22 -6.69 8.04
CA VAL A 62 15.84 -5.33 7.61
C VAL A 62 14.43 -5.07 8.11
N GLU A 63 14.24 -3.93 8.76
CA GLU A 63 12.93 -3.42 9.14
C GLU A 63 12.65 -2.12 8.39
N MET A 64 11.37 -1.91 8.04
CA MET A 64 10.88 -0.64 7.55
C MET A 64 9.95 0.00 8.55
N THR A 65 10.17 1.28 8.85
CA THR A 65 9.31 2.06 9.73
C THR A 65 8.57 3.11 8.92
N PHE A 66 7.24 3.17 9.05
CA PHE A 66 6.44 4.15 8.33
C PHE A 66 6.69 5.57 8.84
N THR A 67 6.89 6.51 7.92
CA THR A 67 6.84 7.94 8.26
C THR A 67 5.40 8.43 8.30
N LYS A 68 5.19 9.67 8.75
CA LYS A 68 3.87 10.33 8.64
C LYS A 68 3.34 10.35 7.21
N LEU A 69 4.21 10.72 6.26
CA LEU A 69 3.87 10.72 4.83
C LEU A 69 3.56 9.30 4.32
N GLY A 70 4.33 8.30 4.74
CA GLY A 70 4.07 6.91 4.38
C GLY A 70 2.72 6.41 4.85
N ALA A 71 2.36 6.71 6.11
CA ALA A 71 1.07 6.32 6.68
C ALA A 71 -0.11 6.99 5.95
N GLU A 72 0.02 8.27 5.58
CA GLU A 72 -0.98 8.97 4.76
C GLU A 72 -1.13 8.34 3.37
N VAL A 73 -0.02 8.04 2.69
CA VAL A 73 -0.03 7.36 1.38
C VAL A 73 -0.64 5.97 1.48
N TYR A 74 -0.31 5.21 2.53
CA TYR A 74 -0.89 3.90 2.80
C TYR A 74 -2.42 3.99 2.94
N ASN A 75 -2.93 4.94 3.73
CA ASN A 75 -4.37 5.12 3.93
C ASN A 75 -5.11 5.48 2.63
N ILE A 76 -4.50 6.30 1.77
CA ILE A 76 -5.04 6.60 0.44
C ILE A 76 -5.14 5.33 -0.41
N GLN A 77 -4.11 4.47 -0.40
CA GLN A 77 -4.14 3.21 -1.16
C GLN A 77 -5.18 2.24 -0.61
N LEU A 78 -5.32 2.14 0.72
CA LEU A 78 -6.35 1.34 1.36
C LEU A 78 -7.76 1.79 0.93
N GLN A 79 -8.06 3.09 0.99
CA GLN A 79 -9.35 3.61 0.54
C GLN A 79 -9.58 3.35 -0.95
N ALA A 80 -8.54 3.51 -1.78
CA ALA A 80 -8.62 3.23 -3.20
C ALA A 80 -8.82 1.73 -3.50
N GLN A 81 -8.31 0.82 -2.66
CA GLN A 81 -8.58 -0.60 -2.77
C GLN A 81 -10.01 -0.93 -2.34
N ALA A 82 -10.49 -0.41 -1.20
CA ALA A 82 -11.86 -0.61 -0.74
C ALA A 82 -12.88 -0.14 -1.81
N ALA A 83 -12.66 1.03 -2.40
CA ALA A 83 -13.49 1.56 -3.48
C ALA A 83 -13.42 0.74 -4.79
N ARG A 84 -12.43 -0.14 -4.98
CA ARG A 84 -12.38 -1.09 -6.11
C ARG A 84 -13.14 -2.37 -5.78
N SER A 85 -13.03 -2.84 -4.54
CA SER A 85 -13.76 -4.01 -4.06
C SER A 85 -15.27 -3.76 -3.96
N GLU A 86 -15.68 -2.50 -3.81
CA GLU A 86 -17.09 -2.09 -3.72
C GLU A 86 -17.75 -1.75 -5.07
N LYS A 87 -17.02 -1.71 -6.20
CA LYS A 87 -17.66 -1.50 -7.51
C LYS A 87 -18.32 -2.79 -7.99
N PRO A 88 -19.67 -2.86 -8.08
CA PRO A 88 -20.32 -4.00 -8.69
C PRO A 88 -19.94 -4.06 -10.16
N HIS A 89 -19.75 -5.28 -10.63
CA HIS A 89 -19.66 -5.64 -12.03
C HIS A 89 -21.02 -5.33 -12.70
N ASP A 90 -21.27 -4.07 -13.03
CA ASP A 90 -22.52 -3.65 -13.65
C ASP A 90 -22.39 -3.77 -15.18
N ARG A 91 -22.85 -4.92 -15.71
CA ARG A 91 -23.58 -5.08 -16.99
C ARG A 91 -23.53 -6.54 -17.47
N ASP A 92 -24.54 -7.31 -17.06
CA ASP A 92 -25.20 -8.23 -17.99
C ASP A 92 -26.71 -8.06 -17.90
N GLN A 93 -27.16 -7.06 -18.66
CA GLN A 93 -28.39 -6.97 -19.45
C GLN A 93 -29.68 -7.60 -18.90
N GLN A 94 -30.53 -6.75 -18.32
CA GLN A 94 -31.98 -6.85 -18.53
C GLN A 94 -32.34 -6.41 -19.95
N GLN A 95 -32.81 -7.36 -20.78
CA GLN A 95 -33.77 -7.20 -21.89
C GLN A 95 -33.87 -8.61 -22.52
N SER A 96 -34.97 -9.37 -22.50
CA SER A 96 -36.35 -8.95 -22.70
C SER A 96 -37.29 -10.01 -22.11
N VAL A 97 -38.34 -9.53 -21.48
CA VAL A 97 -39.54 -10.28 -21.10
C VAL A 97 -40.23 -10.85 -22.34
N GLN A 98 -40.82 -12.03 -22.17
CA GLN A 98 -41.69 -12.75 -23.11
C GLN A 98 -42.91 -11.92 -23.53
N PRO A 99 -43.63 -12.34 -24.57
CA PRO A 99 -44.68 -13.35 -24.36
C PRO A 99 -44.52 -14.63 -25.20
#